data_AF-A0A949B965-F1
#
_entry.id   AF-A0A949B965-F1
#
_cell.length_a   1.000
_cell.length_b   1.000
_cell.length_c   1.000
_cell.angle_alpha   90.00
_cell.angle_beta   90.00
_cell.angle_gamma   90.00
#
_symmetry.space_group_name_H-M   'P 1'
#
loop_
_entity.id
_entity.type
_entity.pdbx_description
1 polymer ?
#
loop_
_entity_poly.entity_id
_entity_poly.type
_entity_poly.pdbx_seq_one_letter_code
_entity_poly.pdbx_strand_id
1 'polypeptide(L)'
;MKPTTKFKSGVSLYLTIMILSLVLGLAFSLNTLLLTQTKSLRNIGNSVIAFAATETGIERALYDIKTTAGTGPWTGTLSNNAVYSVKKLNPGVNGCPSAALSYCLESTGTYKDVKRGIRIAR
;
A
#
# COMPACT_ATOMS: atom_id res chain seq x y z
N MET A 1 69.08 -22.99 -26.03
CA MET A 1 68.46 -23.09 -24.69
C MET A 1 67.05 -22.50 -24.78
N LYS A 2 66.00 -23.32 -24.74
CA LYS A 2 64.60 -22.91 -25.00
C LYS A 2 63.90 -22.60 -23.66
N PRO A 3 63.36 -21.39 -23.44
CA PRO A 3 62.66 -21.09 -22.20
C PRO A 3 61.25 -21.70 -22.24
N THR A 4 60.94 -22.59 -21.29
CA THR A 4 59.62 -23.21 -21.13
C THR A 4 58.69 -22.30 -20.32
N THR A 5 57.73 -21.65 -20.98
CA THR A 5 56.75 -20.73 -20.39
C THR A 5 55.56 -21.48 -19.78
N LYS A 6 55.77 -22.26 -18.71
CA LYS A 6 54.67 -22.97 -18.00
C LYS A 6 53.86 -22.12 -17.00
N PHE A 7 54.21 -20.84 -16.80
CA PHE A 7 53.62 -19.99 -15.75
C PHE A 7 52.39 -19.15 -16.18
N LYS A 8 51.92 -19.27 -17.43
CA LYS A 8 50.81 -18.45 -17.96
C LYS A 8 49.41 -19.05 -17.79
N SER A 9 49.28 -20.35 -17.51
CA SER A 9 47.99 -21.06 -17.61
C SER A 9 47.13 -21.07 -16.34
N GLY A 10 47.70 -20.77 -15.16
CA GLY A 10 46.93 -20.69 -13.90
C GLY A 10 46.29 -19.32 -13.65
N VAL A 11 46.92 -18.25 -14.16
CA VAL A 11 46.48 -16.87 -13.93
C VAL A 11 45.17 -16.56 -14.68
N SER A 12 44.96 -17.12 -15.87
CA SER A 12 43.70 -16.93 -16.60
C SER A 12 42.50 -17.56 -15.88
N LEU A 13 42.68 -18.73 -15.28
CA LEU A 13 41.64 -19.41 -14.52
C LEU A 13 41.23 -18.57 -13.30
N TYR A 14 42.21 -18.05 -12.55
CA TYR A 14 41.95 -17.15 -11.42
C TYR A 14 41.16 -15.91 -11.84
N LEU A 15 41.55 -15.28 -12.95
CA LEU A 15 40.87 -14.10 -13.48
C LEU A 15 39.40 -14.41 -13.86
N THR A 16 39.14 -15.55 -14.50
CA THR A 16 37.77 -15.95 -14.87
C THR A 16 36.89 -16.21 -13.65
N ILE A 17 37.41 -16.87 -12.61
CA ILE A 17 36.66 -17.15 -11.38
C ILE A 17 36.35 -15.84 -10.63
N MET A 18 37.29 -14.90 -10.63
CA MET A 18 37.14 -13.60 -9.98
C MET A 18 36.11 -12.72 -10.72
N ILE A 19 36.11 -12.73 -12.05
CA ILE A 19 35.09 -12.04 -12.86
C ILE A 19 33.72 -12.72 -12.70
N LEU A 20 33.68 -14.05 -12.69
CA LEU A 20 32.43 -14.79 -12.56
C LEU A 20 31.75 -14.53 -11.20
N SER A 21 32.52 -14.47 -10.11
CA SER A 21 31.97 -14.18 -8.78
C SER A 21 31.43 -12.74 -8.69
N LEU A 22 32.10 -11.78 -9.33
CA LEU A 22 31.59 -10.40 -9.43
C LEU A 22 30.27 -10.34 -10.21
N VAL A 23 30.18 -10.98 -11.38
CA VAL A 23 28.96 -11.01 -12.19
C VAL A 23 27.82 -11.71 -11.44
N LEU A 24 28.11 -12.80 -10.74
CA LEU A 24 27.12 -13.54 -9.95
C LEU A 24 26.61 -12.70 -8.78
N GLY A 25 27.48 -11.96 -8.10
CA GLY A 25 27.11 -11.02 -7.02
C GLY A 25 26.16 -9.91 -7.51
N LEU A 26 26.41 -9.36 -8.71
CA LEU A 26 25.52 -8.38 -9.34
C LEU A 26 24.15 -9.00 -9.65
N ALA A 27 24.13 -10.21 -10.21
CA ALA A 27 22.88 -10.92 -10.51
C ALA A 27 22.04 -11.17 -9.24
N PHE A 28 22.65 -11.65 -8.16
CA PHE A 28 21.92 -11.87 -6.90
C PHE A 28 21.36 -10.57 -6.30
N SER A 29 22.11 -9.47 -6.39
CA SER A 29 21.69 -8.17 -5.88
C SER A 29 20.43 -7.63 -6.58
N LEU A 30 20.29 -7.89 -7.88
CA LEU A 30 19.08 -7.51 -8.63
C LEU A 30 17.86 -8.36 -8.25
N ASN A 31 18.06 -9.66 -8.00
CA ASN A 31 16.98 -10.56 -7.61
C ASN A 31 16.35 -10.21 -6.25
N THR A 32 17.16 -9.79 -5.27
CA THR A 32 16.64 -9.39 -3.95
C THR A 32 15.79 -8.12 -4.04
N LEU A 33 16.19 -7.16 -4.89
CA LEU A 33 15.42 -5.95 -5.14
C LEU A 33 14.05 -6.24 -5.79
N LEU A 34 13.98 -7.18 -6.73
CA LEU A 34 12.71 -7.57 -7.34
C LEU A 34 11.74 -8.18 -6.32
N LEU A 35 12.24 -9.02 -5.41
CA LEU A 35 11.42 -9.65 -4.38
C LEU A 35 10.82 -8.65 -3.39
N THR A 36 11.55 -7.57 -3.04
CA THR A 36 10.99 -6.55 -2.14
C THR A 36 9.90 -5.72 -2.82
N GLN A 37 10.01 -5.46 -4.12
CA GLN A 37 9.00 -4.72 -4.89
C GLN A 37 7.66 -5.46 -4.98
N THR A 38 7.66 -6.80 -5.04
CA THR A 38 6.40 -7.58 -5.09
C THR A 38 5.51 -7.39 -3.86
N LYS A 39 6.10 -7.21 -2.67
CA LYS A 39 5.35 -6.93 -1.43
C LYS A 39 4.67 -5.56 -1.49
N SER A 40 5.34 -4.58 -2.09
CA SER A 40 4.78 -3.22 -2.28
C SER A 40 3.55 -3.24 -3.20
N LEU A 41 3.62 -3.98 -4.31
CA LEU A 41 2.50 -4.14 -5.24
C LEU A 41 1.26 -4.77 -4.58
N ARG A 42 1.46 -5.75 -3.70
CA ARG A 42 0.36 -6.36 -2.93
C ARG A 42 -0.31 -5.35 -1.99
N ASN A 43 0.46 -4.45 -1.38
CA ASN A 43 -0.10 -3.40 -0.53
C ASN A 43 -0.88 -2.35 -1.33
N ILE A 44 -0.51 -2.09 -2.58
CA ILE A 44 -1.30 -1.25 -3.50
C ILE A 44 -2.64 -1.92 -3.80
N GLY A 45 -2.65 -3.21 -4.14
CA GLY A 45 -3.90 -3.95 -4.36
C GLY A 45 -4.82 -3.93 -3.12
N ASN A 46 -4.27 -4.18 -1.93
CA ASN A 46 -5.02 -4.09 -0.68
C ASN A 46 -5.52 -2.65 -0.40
N SER A 47 -4.79 -1.63 -0.86
CA SER A 47 -5.19 -0.22 -0.71
C SER A 47 -6.44 0.11 -1.52
N VAL A 48 -6.58 -0.44 -2.72
CA VAL A 48 -7.78 -0.24 -3.55
C VAL A 48 -9.01 -0.84 -2.85
N ILE A 49 -8.86 -2.02 -2.25
CA ILE A 49 -9.96 -2.68 -1.53
C ILE A 49 -10.34 -1.88 -0.27
N ALA A 50 -9.36 -1.40 0.49
CA ALA A 50 -9.62 -0.53 1.64
C ALA A 50 -10.29 0.79 1.22
N PHE A 51 -9.91 1.35 0.07
CA PHE A 51 -10.54 2.56 -0.46
C PHE A 51 -11.99 2.31 -0.88
N ALA A 52 -12.26 1.21 -1.60
CA ALA A 52 -13.62 0.81 -1.97
C ALA A 52 -14.52 0.60 -0.74
N ALA A 53 -14.00 0.01 0.34
CA ALA A 53 -14.74 -0.10 1.60
C ALA A 53 -15.03 1.28 2.22
N THR A 54 -14.07 2.21 2.12
CA THR A 54 -14.23 3.60 2.59
C THR A 54 -15.38 4.30 1.85
N GLU A 55 -15.42 4.19 0.52
CA GLU A 55 -16.48 4.78 -0.31
C GLU A 55 -17.84 4.15 -0.01
N THR A 56 -17.89 2.82 0.13
CA THR A 56 -19.12 2.10 0.50
C THR A 56 -19.68 2.61 1.84
N GLY A 57 -18.81 2.87 2.81
CA GLY A 57 -19.21 3.47 4.08
C GLY A 57 -19.80 4.87 3.93
N ILE A 58 -19.21 5.72 3.07
CA ILE A 58 -19.72 7.07 2.79
C ILE A 58 -21.11 7.00 2.16
N GLU A 59 -21.28 6.17 1.13
CA GLU A 59 -22.57 6.02 0.45
C GLU A 59 -23.65 5.51 1.41
N ARG A 60 -23.30 4.55 2.28
CA ARG A 60 -24.23 4.06 3.30
C ARG A 60 -24.62 5.15 4.30
N ALA A 61 -23.66 5.94 4.77
CA ALA A 61 -23.90 7.05 5.68
C ALA A 61 -24.77 8.14 5.04
N LEU A 62 -24.47 8.53 3.80
CA LEU A 62 -25.25 9.52 3.05
C LEU A 62 -26.69 9.03 2.78
N TYR A 63 -26.86 7.75 2.45
CA TYR A 63 -28.17 7.14 2.27
C TYR A 63 -29.00 7.21 3.57
N ASP A 64 -28.40 6.85 4.70
CA ASP A 64 -29.09 6.85 6.00
C ASP A 64 -29.42 8.26 6.48
N ILE A 65 -28.50 9.22 6.33
CA ILE A 65 -28.77 10.64 6.62
C ILE A 65 -29.95 11.16 5.80
N LYS A 66 -30.03 10.77 4.52
CA LYS A 66 -31.11 11.21 3.62
C LYS A 66 -32.46 10.57 3.95
N THR A 67 -32.48 9.32 4.43
CA THR A 67 -33.71 8.53 4.58
C THR A 67 -34.26 8.51 6.01
N THR A 68 -33.38 8.44 7.01
CA THR A 68 -33.74 8.26 8.42
C THR A 68 -33.20 9.37 9.34
N ALA A 69 -32.52 10.38 8.76
CA ALA A 69 -31.76 11.38 9.52
C ALA A 69 -30.70 10.73 10.45
N GLY A 70 -30.12 9.61 10.01
CA GLY A 70 -29.12 8.86 10.78
C GLY A 70 -27.97 9.73 11.29
N THR A 71 -27.60 9.53 12.56
CA THR A 71 -26.53 10.28 13.24
C THR A 71 -25.21 9.50 13.30
N GLY A 72 -25.21 8.22 12.89
CA GLY A 72 -24.05 7.34 12.95
C GLY A 72 -23.72 6.88 14.39
N PRO A 73 -22.56 6.23 14.61
CA PRO A 73 -21.57 5.84 13.61
C PRO A 73 -22.04 4.67 12.74
N TRP A 74 -21.61 4.65 11.47
CA TRP A 74 -21.88 3.53 10.57
C TRP A 74 -20.67 2.64 10.50
N THR A 75 -20.84 1.36 10.83
CA THR A 75 -19.79 0.35 10.69
C THR A 75 -20.34 -0.84 9.93
N GLY A 76 -19.46 -1.55 9.24
CA GLY A 76 -19.84 -2.76 8.52
C GLY A 76 -18.64 -3.53 8.01
N THR A 77 -18.86 -4.82 7.80
CA THR A 77 -17.90 -5.74 7.21
C THR A 77 -18.46 -6.23 5.89
N LEU A 78 -17.69 -6.06 4.82
CA LEU A 78 -18.02 -6.56 3.48
C LEU A 78 -17.73 -8.06 3.39
N SER A 79 -18.30 -8.72 2.37
CA SER A 79 -18.14 -10.16 2.12
C SER A 79 -16.68 -10.58 1.90
N ASN A 80 -15.81 -9.66 1.52
CA ASN A 80 -14.38 -9.89 1.33
C ASN A 80 -13.54 -9.66 2.60
N ASN A 81 -14.15 -9.48 3.78
CA ASN A 81 -13.51 -9.11 5.05
C ASN A 81 -12.93 -7.70 5.11
N ALA A 82 -13.25 -6.82 4.16
CA ALA A 82 -12.97 -5.39 4.32
C ALA A 82 -13.95 -4.78 5.32
N VAL A 83 -13.47 -3.88 6.17
CA VAL A 83 -14.28 -3.22 7.20
C VAL A 83 -14.30 -1.73 6.93
N TYR A 84 -15.45 -1.09 7.08
CA TYR A 84 -15.55 0.37 7.07
C TYR A 84 -16.08 0.90 8.40
N SER A 85 -15.67 2.12 8.73
CA SER A 85 -16.17 2.88 9.87
C SER A 85 -16.33 4.34 9.47
N VAL A 86 -17.52 4.89 9.69
CA VAL A 86 -17.88 6.26 9.30
C VAL A 86 -18.38 7.01 10.51
N LYS A 87 -17.86 8.21 10.71
CA LYS A 87 -18.21 9.12 11.80
C LYS A 87 -18.74 10.43 11.22
N LYS A 88 -19.86 10.90 11.76
CA LYS A 88 -20.36 12.25 11.51
C LYS A 88 -19.71 13.21 12.49
N LEU A 89 -19.15 14.29 11.97
CA LEU A 89 -18.49 15.33 12.72
C LEU A 89 -19.28 16.63 12.59
N ASN A 90 -19.42 17.34 13.70
CA ASN A 90 -20.03 18.66 13.73
C ASN A 90 -19.11 19.70 13.06
N PRO A 91 -19.68 20.77 12.48
CA PRO A 91 -18.90 21.88 11.93
C PRO A 91 -17.92 22.45 12.96
N GLY A 92 -16.70 22.79 12.53
CA GLY A 92 -15.66 23.34 13.40
C GLY A 92 -14.87 22.32 14.24
N VAL A 93 -15.26 21.04 14.25
CA VAL A 93 -14.56 19.98 15.02
C VAL A 93 -13.57 19.24 14.12
N ASN A 94 -12.36 18.94 14.62
CA ASN A 94 -11.34 18.13 13.94
C ASN A 94 -10.99 18.57 12.50
N GLY A 95 -11.00 19.89 12.24
CA GLY A 95 -10.72 20.44 10.91
C GLY A 95 -11.88 20.32 9.92
N CYS A 96 -13.10 20.02 10.40
CA CYS A 96 -14.32 20.24 9.63
C CYS A 96 -14.54 21.76 9.48
N PRO A 97 -14.69 22.32 8.27
CA PRO A 97 -14.85 23.75 8.08
C PRO A 97 -16.06 24.26 8.86
N SER A 98 -15.90 25.38 9.58
CA SER A 98 -16.96 26.03 10.36
C SER A 98 -17.85 26.96 9.52
N ALA A 99 -17.52 27.16 8.24
CA ALA A 99 -18.26 28.04 7.33
C ALA A 99 -19.31 27.26 6.52
N ALA A 100 -20.59 27.61 6.68
CA ALA A 100 -21.76 27.21 5.86
C ALA A 100 -22.07 25.72 5.62
N LEU A 101 -21.25 24.79 6.12
CA LEU A 101 -21.46 23.34 5.99
C LEU A 101 -22.26 22.80 7.16
N SER A 102 -23.13 21.82 6.89
CA SER A 102 -24.01 21.20 7.89
C SER A 102 -23.29 20.12 8.70
N TYR A 103 -22.40 19.34 8.09
CA TYR A 103 -21.63 18.28 8.76
C TYR A 103 -20.47 17.78 7.89
N CYS A 104 -19.47 17.15 8.54
CA CYS A 104 -18.47 16.35 7.84
C CYS A 104 -18.70 14.87 8.08
N LEU A 105 -18.37 14.04 7.09
CA LEU A 105 -18.28 12.59 7.25
C LEU A 105 -16.82 12.17 7.10
N GLU A 106 -16.33 11.44 8.08
CA GLU A 106 -15.03 10.79 8.05
C GLU A 106 -15.24 9.30 7.94
N SER A 107 -14.86 8.72 6.81
CA SER A 107 -14.92 7.29 6.57
C SER A 107 -13.51 6.72 6.56
N THR A 108 -13.33 5.57 7.21
CA THR A 108 -12.09 4.80 7.22
C THR A 108 -12.38 3.36 6.81
N GLY A 109 -11.78 2.90 5.72
CA GLY A 109 -11.78 1.52 5.28
C GLY A 109 -10.50 0.80 5.68
N THR A 110 -10.63 -0.44 6.14
CA THR A 110 -9.53 -1.32 6.55
C THR A 110 -9.64 -2.64 5.79
N TYR A 111 -8.54 -3.06 5.18
CA TYR A 111 -8.42 -4.37 4.57
C TYR A 111 -7.02 -4.94 4.81
N LYS A 112 -6.95 -6.09 5.51
CA LYS A 112 -5.69 -6.67 6.01
C LYS A 112 -4.93 -5.61 6.82
N ASP A 113 -3.67 -5.35 6.47
CA ASP A 113 -2.79 -4.39 7.17
C ASP A 113 -2.87 -2.96 6.59
N VAL A 114 -3.79 -2.70 5.65
CA VAL A 114 -3.91 -1.41 4.97
C VAL A 114 -5.16 -0.68 5.43
N LYS A 115 -4.98 0.60 5.79
CA LYS A 115 -6.06 1.53 6.11
C LYS A 115 -6.06 2.70 5.15
N ARG A 116 -7.24 3.09 4.69
CA ARG A 116 -7.47 4.29 3.87
C ARG A 116 -8.62 5.08 4.48
N GLY A 117 -8.55 6.40 4.39
CA GLY A 117 -9.54 7.29 4.94
C GLY A 117 -9.89 8.40 3.95
N ILE A 118 -11.17 8.74 3.91
CA ILE A 118 -11.72 9.83 3.10
C ILE A 118 -12.57 10.69 4.03
N ARG A 119 -12.45 12.01 3.86
CA ARG A 119 -13.33 12.97 4.50
C ARG A 119 -14.07 13.76 3.44
N ILE A 120 -15.37 13.90 3.61
CA ILE A 120 -16.21 14.79 2.83
C ILE A 120 -16.88 15.80 3.76
N ALA A 121 -17.07 17.02 3.28
CA ALA A 121 -17.73 18.09 4.02
C ALA A 121 -18.91 18.59 3.19
N ARG A 122 -20.09 18.73 3.81
CA ARG A 122 -21.34 19.10 3.15
C ARG A 122 -22.15 20.06 3.99
#